data_AF-A0AA43A110-F1
#
_entry.id   AF-A0AA43A110-F1
#
_cell.length_a   1.000
_cell.length_b   1.000
_cell.length_c   1.000
_cell.angle_alpha   90.00
_cell.angle_beta   90.00
_cell.angle_gamma   90.00
#
_symmetry.space_group_name_H-M   'P 1'
#
loop_
_entity.id
_entity.type
_entity.pdbx_description
1 polymer ?
#
loop_
_entity_poly.entity_id
_entity_poly.type
_entity_poly.pdbx_seq_one_letter_code
_entity_poly.pdbx_strand_id
1 'polypeptide(L)'
;MNHWSCSKEPFSDGVPKGMTLDVVEYFKSHDIRVMVSMGGVTYTDAWNEALITDPIKLADLAFDLVVSLNLDGLEIDWENGRPTELQMDGMERFIERYNFRREGLDNHYLTLDLAVGNRYLQELSRRASADWLPNGKIDYINAMVPRGEPSIDQWQEHVDGKSNYDPPIAPKAPAKVAVSLWLTDGRRPNENCVDYEQSSMKDKLDYVQTVLPNGEGITPGFLGYMFWAAECPATRNVCTTPPNGCEGGMGVGAGSMEIPIPIPALRAE
;
A
#
# COMPACT_ATOMS: atom_id res chain seq x y z
N MET A 1 4.42 35.44 -20.67
CA MET A 1 5.24 34.24 -20.40
C MET A 1 5.64 34.29 -18.94
N ASN A 2 4.79 33.77 -18.05
CA ASN A 2 5.07 33.80 -16.62
C ASN A 2 5.95 32.60 -16.28
N HIS A 3 7.22 32.89 -15.99
CA HIS A 3 8.14 31.96 -15.36
C HIS A 3 7.62 31.65 -13.97
N TRP A 4 7.00 30.48 -13.79
CA TRP A 4 6.85 29.87 -12.49
C TRP A 4 8.24 29.41 -12.05
N SER A 5 8.84 30.12 -11.08
CA SER A 5 10.07 29.66 -10.45
C SER A 5 9.74 28.43 -9.61
N CYS A 6 10.15 27.25 -10.07
CA CYS A 6 10.15 26.04 -9.27
C CYS A 6 11.01 26.27 -8.02
N SER A 7 10.40 26.24 -6.83
CA SER A 7 11.12 26.37 -5.57
C SER A 7 12.14 25.24 -5.46
N LYS A 8 13.38 25.58 -5.09
CA LYS A 8 14.56 24.68 -5.11
C LYS A 8 14.56 23.52 -4.12
N GLU A 9 13.52 23.33 -3.32
CA GLU A 9 13.37 22.18 -2.43
C GLU A 9 11.97 21.58 -2.63
N PRO A 10 11.85 20.35 -3.16
CA PRO A 10 10.55 19.74 -3.45
C PRO A 10 9.77 19.31 -2.20
N PHE A 11 10.42 19.32 -1.03
CA PHE A 11 9.86 18.90 0.25
C PHE A 11 9.88 20.03 1.29
N SER A 12 8.99 19.94 2.28
CA SER A 12 9.03 20.68 3.55
C SER A 12 8.86 19.67 4.67
N ASP A 13 9.82 19.60 5.60
CA ASP A 13 9.80 18.66 6.73
C ASP A 13 9.56 17.19 6.34
N GLY A 14 10.12 16.78 5.19
CA GLY A 14 9.96 15.42 4.64
C GLY A 14 8.67 15.19 3.83
N VAL A 15 7.78 16.18 3.75
CA VAL A 15 6.51 16.10 3.02
C VAL A 15 6.62 16.81 1.66
N PRO A 16 6.18 16.20 0.54
CA PRO A 16 6.15 16.89 -0.75
C PRO A 16 5.32 18.17 -0.67
N LYS A 17 5.82 19.30 -1.18
CA LYS A 17 5.12 20.60 -1.12
C LYS A 17 3.76 20.61 -1.84
N GLY A 18 3.56 19.70 -2.79
CA GLY A 18 2.28 19.53 -3.48
C GLY A 18 1.23 18.76 -2.68
N MET A 19 1.64 18.06 -1.61
CA MET A 19 0.74 17.35 -0.72
C MET A 19 0.14 18.36 0.27
N THR A 20 -1.04 18.86 -0.05
CA THR A 20 -1.72 19.92 0.70
C THR A 20 -3.11 19.47 1.10
N LEU A 21 -3.68 20.12 2.13
CA LEU A 21 -5.04 19.83 2.57
C LEU A 21 -6.05 19.99 1.43
N ASP A 22 -5.92 21.03 0.59
CA ASP A 22 -6.83 21.25 -0.55
C ASP A 22 -6.83 20.07 -1.54
N VAL A 23 -5.68 19.44 -1.76
CA VAL A 23 -5.58 18.24 -2.62
C VAL A 23 -6.25 17.04 -1.96
N VAL A 24 -6.06 16.87 -0.64
CA VAL A 24 -6.72 15.78 0.11
C VAL A 24 -8.25 15.96 0.11
N GLU A 25 -8.73 17.16 0.43
CA GLU A 25 -10.15 17.49 0.44
C GLU A 25 -10.81 17.33 -0.92
N TYR A 26 -10.08 17.58 -2.02
CA TYR A 26 -10.57 17.28 -3.36
C TYR A 26 -10.96 15.80 -3.49
N PHE A 27 -10.07 14.87 -3.15
CA PHE A 27 -10.38 13.43 -3.23
C PHE A 27 -11.47 13.02 -2.25
N LYS A 28 -11.43 13.53 -1.00
CA LYS A 28 -12.44 13.20 0.01
C LYS A 28 -13.83 13.71 -0.37
N SER A 29 -13.94 14.87 -1.04
CA SER A 29 -15.22 15.37 -1.58
C SER A 29 -15.79 14.52 -2.72
N HIS A 30 -15.00 13.58 -3.25
CA HIS A 30 -15.40 12.56 -4.22
C HIS A 30 -15.46 11.16 -3.58
N ASP A 31 -15.59 11.07 -2.26
CA ASP A 31 -15.74 9.82 -1.52
C ASP A 31 -14.53 8.86 -1.65
N ILE A 32 -13.36 9.42 -2.00
CA ILE A 32 -12.09 8.70 -2.09
C ILE A 32 -11.32 8.88 -0.79
N ARG A 33 -10.93 7.78 -0.16
CA ARG A 33 -10.02 7.80 1.00
C ARG A 33 -8.60 8.14 0.54
N VAL A 34 -7.90 8.96 1.31
CA VAL A 34 -6.54 9.39 1.00
C VAL A 34 -5.63 8.98 2.15
N MET A 35 -4.63 8.15 1.85
CA MET A 35 -3.60 7.76 2.79
C MET A 35 -2.25 8.33 2.35
N VAL A 36 -1.33 8.48 3.30
CA VAL A 36 0.08 8.79 2.99
C VAL A 36 0.91 7.53 3.10
N SER A 37 1.73 7.25 2.09
CA SER A 37 2.77 6.22 2.18
C SER A 37 4.10 6.88 2.55
N MET A 38 4.77 6.34 3.56
CA MET A 38 6.08 6.79 4.00
C MET A 38 7.13 5.74 3.69
N GLY A 39 8.08 6.10 2.81
CA GLY A 39 9.27 5.30 2.55
C GLY A 39 9.47 5.01 1.07
N GLY A 40 9.43 3.74 0.72
CA GLY A 40 9.95 3.19 -0.51
C GLY A 40 11.46 3.01 -0.44
N VAL A 41 12.01 2.29 -1.43
CA VAL A 41 13.45 1.95 -1.51
C VAL A 41 14.39 3.15 -1.38
N THR A 42 13.91 4.36 -1.71
CA THR A 42 14.69 5.60 -1.68
C THR A 42 15.01 6.09 -0.26
N TYR A 43 14.13 5.85 0.71
CA TYR A 43 14.23 6.43 2.06
C TYR A 43 14.47 5.39 3.15
N THR A 44 14.91 4.20 2.78
CA THR A 44 15.22 3.10 3.70
C THR A 44 16.24 3.50 4.76
N ASP A 45 17.29 4.24 4.40
CA ASP A 45 18.30 4.71 5.35
C ASP A 45 17.73 5.67 6.40
N ALA A 46 16.88 6.61 6.00
CA ALA A 46 16.22 7.55 6.90
C ALA A 46 15.26 6.83 7.86
N TRP A 47 14.49 5.86 7.34
CA TRP A 47 13.68 4.97 8.16
C TRP A 47 14.52 4.21 9.18
N ASN A 48 15.61 3.57 8.74
CA ASN A 48 16.50 2.80 9.60
C ASN A 48 17.07 3.63 10.75
N GLU A 49 17.53 4.84 10.45
CA GLU A 49 18.04 5.79 11.44
C GLU A 49 16.94 6.16 12.44
N ALA A 50 15.74 6.49 11.96
CA ALA A 50 14.63 6.91 12.82
C ALA A 50 14.12 5.77 13.71
N LEU A 51 14.01 4.54 13.19
CA LEU A 51 13.60 3.35 13.96
C LEU A 51 14.55 3.04 15.12
N ILE A 52 15.86 3.28 14.92
CA ILE A 52 16.87 3.05 15.96
C ILE A 52 16.93 4.22 16.94
N THR A 53 16.80 5.44 16.45
CA THR A 53 17.05 6.65 17.25
C THR A 53 15.85 7.05 18.11
N ASP A 54 14.67 7.17 17.49
CA ASP A 54 13.45 7.61 18.18
C ASP A 54 12.18 7.18 17.41
N PRO A 55 11.82 5.88 17.47
CA PRO A 55 10.66 5.36 16.75
C PRO A 55 9.33 5.95 17.25
N ILE A 56 9.28 6.43 18.50
CA ILE A 56 8.10 7.06 19.10
C ILE A 56 7.87 8.43 18.47
N LYS A 57 8.93 9.24 18.36
CA LYS A 57 8.84 10.54 17.68
C LYS A 57 8.50 10.37 16.20
N LEU A 58 9.04 9.35 15.52
CA LEU A 58 8.67 9.05 14.15
C LEU A 58 7.16 8.78 14.03
N ALA A 59 6.60 7.95 14.92
CA ALA A 59 5.16 7.65 14.94
C ALA A 59 4.32 8.89 15.25
N ASP A 60 4.75 9.72 16.20
CA ASP A 60 4.04 10.95 16.55
C ASP A 60 3.99 11.94 15.38
N LEU A 61 5.12 12.15 14.69
CA LEU A 61 5.18 13.04 13.53
C LEU A 61 4.38 12.50 12.34
N ALA A 62 4.42 11.19 12.10
CA ALA A 62 3.63 10.55 11.04
C ALA A 62 2.12 10.70 11.32
N PHE A 63 1.69 10.51 12.57
CA PHE A 63 0.29 10.68 12.94
C PHE A 63 -0.14 12.16 12.91
N ASP A 64 0.72 13.09 13.34
CA ASP A 64 0.44 14.53 13.24
C ASP A 64 0.27 14.97 11.77
N LEU A 65 1.04 14.38 10.84
CA LEU A 65 0.86 14.59 9.40
C LEU A 65 -0.54 14.11 8.95
N VAL A 66 -0.91 12.88 9.33
CA VAL A 66 -2.23 12.30 9.02
C VAL A 66 -3.36 13.23 9.45
N VAL A 67 -3.31 13.72 10.69
CA VAL A 67 -4.32 14.64 11.22
C VAL A 67 -4.28 16.00 10.52
N SER A 68 -3.09 16.58 10.33
CA SER A 68 -2.94 17.94 9.78
C SER A 68 -3.44 18.08 8.34
N LEU A 69 -3.39 17.00 7.56
CA LEU A 69 -3.84 16.95 6.18
C LEU A 69 -5.20 16.27 6.01
N ASN A 70 -5.88 15.90 7.11
CA ASN A 70 -7.14 15.16 7.09
C ASN A 70 -7.06 13.85 6.28
N LEU A 71 -5.95 13.12 6.40
CA LEU A 71 -5.75 11.83 5.74
C LEU A 71 -6.49 10.72 6.49
N ASP A 72 -6.87 9.67 5.78
CA ASP A 72 -7.52 8.48 6.33
C ASP A 72 -6.54 7.45 6.89
N GLY A 73 -5.23 7.73 6.85
CA GLY A 73 -4.22 6.86 7.46
C GLY A 73 -2.82 6.97 6.86
N LEU A 74 -1.98 6.04 7.31
CA LEU A 74 -0.58 5.89 6.97
C LEU A 74 -0.31 4.49 6.43
N GLU A 75 0.51 4.41 5.39
CA GLU A 75 1.16 3.18 4.95
C GLU A 75 2.65 3.19 5.33
N ILE A 76 3.08 2.11 5.99
CA ILE A 76 4.49 1.81 6.22
C ILE A 76 5.03 1.20 4.92
N ASP A 77 5.90 1.92 4.22
CA ASP A 77 6.54 1.46 3.00
C ASP A 77 8.05 1.31 3.26
N TRP A 78 8.40 0.33 4.10
CA TRP A 78 9.80 0.06 4.46
C TRP A 78 10.39 -1.03 3.57
N GLU A 79 11.27 -0.64 2.65
CA GLU A 79 11.80 -1.56 1.62
C GLU A 79 13.29 -1.91 1.79
N ASN A 80 13.80 -2.10 3.00
CA ASN A 80 15.23 -2.43 3.19
C ASN A 80 15.53 -3.94 3.27
N GLY A 81 14.53 -4.80 3.07
CA GLY A 81 14.68 -6.23 2.84
C GLY A 81 14.95 -7.09 4.07
N ARG A 82 15.97 -6.75 4.87
CA ARG A 82 16.43 -7.52 6.04
C ARG A 82 16.68 -6.59 7.23
N PRO A 83 15.71 -6.46 8.15
CA PRO A 83 15.87 -5.59 9.30
C PRO A 83 16.84 -6.21 10.32
N THR A 84 17.55 -5.36 11.06
CA THR A 84 18.24 -5.77 12.28
C THR A 84 17.23 -5.93 13.43
N GLU A 85 17.65 -6.58 14.53
CA GLU A 85 16.79 -6.69 15.73
C GLU A 85 16.39 -5.32 16.27
N LEU A 86 17.31 -4.34 16.27
CA LEU A 86 17.02 -2.97 16.71
C LEU A 86 16.01 -2.26 15.80
N GLN A 87 16.08 -2.50 14.49
CA GLN A 87 15.11 -1.95 13.54
C GLN A 87 13.73 -2.59 13.72
N MET A 88 13.67 -3.89 14.00
CA MET A 88 12.40 -4.56 14.29
C MET A 88 11.80 -4.11 15.63
N ASP A 89 12.60 -3.96 16.69
CA ASP A 89 12.14 -3.36 17.95
C ASP A 89 11.60 -1.94 17.74
N GLY A 90 12.32 -1.14 16.95
CA GLY A 90 11.87 0.18 16.56
C GLY A 90 10.55 0.16 15.79
N MET A 91 10.37 -0.79 14.87
CA MET A 91 9.13 -0.93 14.09
C MET A 91 7.95 -1.31 14.98
N GLU A 92 8.12 -2.25 15.91
CA GLU A 92 7.07 -2.60 16.88
C GLU A 92 6.68 -1.38 17.72
N ARG A 93 7.66 -0.64 18.25
CA ARG A 93 7.40 0.58 19.05
C ARG A 93 6.73 1.68 18.24
N PHE A 94 7.08 1.83 16.96
CA PHE A 94 6.41 2.75 16.04
C PHE A 94 4.94 2.36 15.88
N ILE A 95 4.65 1.09 15.57
CA ILE A 95 3.29 0.56 15.37
C ILE A 95 2.46 0.71 16.65
N GLU A 96 3.00 0.34 17.80
CA GLU A 96 2.34 0.49 19.10
C GLU A 96 1.99 1.95 19.39
N ARG A 97 2.94 2.86 19.15
CA ARG A 97 2.71 4.29 19.37
C ARG A 97 1.66 4.85 18.41
N TYR A 98 1.72 4.52 17.13
CA TYR A 98 0.73 4.96 16.15
C TYR A 98 -0.66 4.44 16.54
N ASN A 99 -0.78 3.18 16.94
CA ASN A 99 -2.03 2.59 17.44
C ASN A 99 -2.58 3.31 18.67
N PHE A 100 -1.72 3.64 19.64
CA PHE A 100 -2.10 4.45 20.80
C PHE A 100 -2.63 5.83 20.39
N ARG A 101 -2.00 6.48 19.40
CA ARG A 101 -2.41 7.80 18.93
C ARG A 101 -3.76 7.80 18.22
N ARG A 102 -4.10 6.72 17.52
CA ARG A 102 -5.37 6.57 16.78
C ARG A 102 -6.51 5.93 17.57
N GLU A 103 -6.27 5.49 18.80
CA GLU A 103 -7.27 4.78 19.60
C GLU A 103 -8.55 5.61 19.74
N GLY A 104 -9.70 4.99 19.46
CA GLY A 104 -11.01 5.63 19.53
C GLY A 104 -11.32 6.61 18.39
N LEU A 105 -10.45 6.71 17.38
CA LEU A 105 -10.71 7.48 16.17
C LEU A 105 -11.19 6.58 15.04
N ASP A 106 -12.23 7.02 14.34
CA ASP A 106 -12.64 6.40 13.09
C ASP A 106 -11.71 6.85 11.95
N ASN A 107 -11.52 6.01 10.93
CA ASN A 107 -10.83 6.35 9.67
C ASN A 107 -9.37 6.83 9.80
N HIS A 108 -8.55 6.14 10.61
CA HIS A 108 -7.10 6.37 10.71
C HIS A 108 -6.34 5.04 10.54
N TYR A 109 -6.34 4.51 9.33
CA TYR A 109 -5.73 3.22 9.03
C TYR A 109 -4.21 3.25 9.17
N LEU A 110 -3.64 2.10 9.53
CA LEU A 110 -2.22 1.80 9.46
C LEU A 110 -2.04 0.56 8.59
N THR A 111 -1.41 0.73 7.44
CA THR A 111 -1.17 -0.37 6.48
C THR A 111 0.32 -0.61 6.32
N LEU A 112 0.65 -1.71 5.66
CA LEU A 112 2.02 -2.10 5.35
C LEU A 112 2.12 -2.45 3.87
N ASP A 113 3.01 -1.77 3.16
CA ASP A 113 3.44 -2.23 1.84
C ASP A 113 4.45 -3.37 2.00
N LEU A 114 4.11 -4.51 1.43
CA LEU A 114 4.84 -5.77 1.59
C LEU A 114 5.08 -6.40 0.23
N ALA A 115 6.09 -7.25 0.11
CA ALA A 115 6.41 -7.89 -1.16
C ALA A 115 5.20 -8.59 -1.82
N VAL A 116 5.20 -8.66 -3.16
CA VAL A 116 4.14 -9.32 -3.98
C VAL A 116 3.71 -10.69 -3.45
N GLY A 117 4.66 -11.39 -2.83
CA GLY A 117 4.52 -12.64 -2.12
C GLY A 117 5.60 -12.73 -1.05
N ASN A 118 5.78 -13.89 -0.44
CA ASN A 118 6.57 -14.05 0.78
C ASN A 118 8.10 -14.21 0.55
N ARG A 119 8.65 -13.68 -0.55
CA ARG A 119 10.07 -13.86 -0.93
C ARG A 119 10.99 -12.75 -0.45
N TYR A 120 10.45 -11.53 -0.36
CA TYR A 120 11.14 -10.32 0.07
C TYR A 120 10.45 -9.76 1.32
N LEU A 121 11.16 -8.94 2.12
CA LEU A 121 10.67 -8.45 3.42
C LEU A 121 10.17 -9.57 4.33
N GLN A 122 10.90 -10.68 4.38
CA GLN A 122 10.45 -11.92 5.03
C GLN A 122 10.15 -11.71 6.51
N GLU A 123 10.97 -10.93 7.23
CA GLU A 123 10.73 -10.70 8.66
C GLU A 123 9.46 -9.89 8.91
N LEU A 124 9.22 -8.82 8.14
CA LEU A 124 7.96 -8.08 8.21
C LEU A 124 6.78 -8.98 7.85
N SER A 125 6.95 -9.87 6.86
CA SER A 125 5.91 -10.82 6.50
C SER A 125 5.59 -11.81 7.62
N ARG A 126 6.59 -12.27 8.38
CA ARG A 126 6.38 -13.11 9.58
C ARG A 126 5.61 -12.35 10.65
N ARG A 127 5.99 -11.10 10.93
CA ARG A 127 5.28 -10.28 11.93
C ARG A 127 3.86 -9.98 11.50
N ALA A 128 3.66 -9.64 10.23
CA ALA A 128 2.35 -9.38 9.66
C ALA A 128 1.42 -10.58 9.81
N SER A 129 1.88 -11.81 9.51
CA SER A 129 1.03 -12.99 9.64
C SER A 129 0.88 -13.52 11.07
N ALA A 130 1.89 -13.38 11.93
CA ALA A 130 1.85 -13.96 13.27
C ALA A 130 1.26 -13.05 14.34
N ASP A 131 1.27 -11.73 14.13
CA ASP A 131 0.89 -10.76 15.16
C ASP A 131 0.14 -9.56 14.58
N TRP A 132 0.69 -8.86 13.59
CA TRP A 132 0.19 -7.53 13.27
C TRP A 132 -1.20 -7.52 12.65
N LEU A 133 -1.51 -8.44 11.72
CA LEU A 133 -2.86 -8.56 11.16
C LEU A 133 -3.82 -9.21 12.17
N PRO A 134 -3.54 -10.41 12.73
CA PRO A 134 -4.53 -11.09 13.58
C PRO A 134 -4.88 -10.33 14.86
N ASN A 135 -3.97 -9.50 15.37
CA ASN A 135 -4.21 -8.66 16.56
C ASN A 135 -4.58 -7.21 16.22
N GLY A 136 -4.82 -6.89 14.95
CA GLY A 136 -5.26 -5.56 14.52
C GLY A 136 -4.24 -4.44 14.76
N LYS A 137 -2.95 -4.75 14.85
CA LYS A 137 -1.88 -3.74 14.94
C LYS A 137 -1.70 -3.00 13.62
N ILE A 138 -1.96 -3.66 12.49
CA ILE A 138 -2.12 -3.05 11.17
C ILE A 138 -3.46 -3.51 10.57
N ASP A 139 -4.06 -2.70 9.71
CA ASP A 139 -5.40 -2.94 9.20
C ASP A 139 -5.44 -3.90 8.02
N TYR A 140 -4.45 -3.81 7.13
CA TYR A 140 -4.23 -4.69 5.99
C TYR A 140 -2.83 -4.47 5.40
N ILE A 141 -2.41 -5.37 4.50
CA ILE A 141 -1.21 -5.19 3.67
C ILE A 141 -1.58 -4.85 2.22
N ASN A 142 -0.75 -4.02 1.58
CA ASN A 142 -0.68 -3.91 0.14
C ASN A 142 0.46 -4.83 -0.34
N ALA A 143 0.18 -5.74 -1.28
CA ALA A 143 1.21 -6.58 -1.86
C ALA A 143 1.82 -5.84 -3.07
N MET A 144 3.03 -5.31 -2.93
CA MET A 144 3.83 -4.60 -3.93
C MET A 144 3.82 -5.27 -5.31
N VAL A 145 4.02 -4.46 -6.35
CA VAL A 145 4.24 -4.98 -7.70
C VAL A 145 5.65 -5.59 -7.84
N PRO A 146 5.81 -6.76 -8.48
CA PRO A 146 7.13 -7.31 -8.77
C PRO A 146 7.69 -6.69 -10.04
N ARG A 147 8.89 -7.13 -10.44
CA ARG A 147 9.40 -6.84 -11.78
C ARG A 147 8.52 -7.53 -12.84
N GLY A 148 7.68 -6.74 -13.52
CA GLY A 148 6.71 -7.23 -14.51
C GLY A 148 5.36 -7.58 -13.88
N GLU A 149 4.44 -8.08 -14.70
CA GLU A 149 3.07 -8.38 -14.29
C GLU A 149 3.04 -9.50 -13.21
N PRO A 150 2.41 -9.29 -12.05
CA PRO A 150 2.35 -10.29 -10.99
C PRO A 150 1.49 -11.50 -11.37
N SER A 151 1.87 -12.69 -10.90
CA SER A 151 1.08 -13.91 -11.09
C SER A 151 0.20 -14.23 -9.89
N ILE A 152 -0.86 -15.02 -10.12
CA ILE A 152 -1.71 -15.59 -9.06
C ILE A 152 -0.86 -16.35 -8.04
N ASP A 153 0.10 -17.17 -8.49
CA ASP A 153 0.97 -17.95 -7.60
C ASP A 153 1.75 -17.06 -6.62
N GLN A 154 2.17 -15.86 -7.04
CA GLN A 154 2.88 -14.94 -6.14
C GLN A 154 1.97 -14.42 -5.04
N TRP A 155 0.74 -14.04 -5.37
CA TRP A 155 -0.25 -13.60 -4.39
C TRP A 155 -0.72 -14.75 -3.49
N GLN A 156 -0.86 -15.97 -4.04
CA GLN A 156 -1.22 -17.17 -3.30
C GLN A 156 -0.21 -17.46 -2.19
N GLU A 157 1.07 -17.08 -2.35
CA GLU A 157 2.05 -17.21 -1.27
C GLU A 157 1.61 -16.49 0.01
N HIS A 158 0.89 -15.36 -0.07
CA HIS A 158 0.38 -14.67 1.13
C HIS A 158 -0.69 -15.48 1.85
N VAL A 159 -1.57 -16.13 1.09
CA VAL A 159 -2.66 -16.97 1.63
C VAL A 159 -2.11 -18.26 2.20
N ASP A 160 -1.14 -18.90 1.54
CA ASP A 160 -0.58 -20.18 1.99
C ASP A 160 0.53 -20.04 3.03
N GLY A 161 1.15 -18.86 3.11
CA GLY A 161 2.41 -18.68 3.83
C GLY A 161 3.58 -19.41 3.15
N LYS A 162 4.66 -19.59 3.90
CA LYS A 162 5.84 -20.38 3.52
C LYS A 162 6.34 -21.21 4.69
N SER A 163 5.75 -22.39 4.84
CA SER A 163 6.15 -23.37 5.85
C SER A 163 7.56 -23.94 5.65
N ASN A 164 8.10 -23.82 4.44
CA ASN A 164 9.45 -24.28 4.09
C ASN A 164 10.56 -23.25 4.37
N TYR A 165 10.23 -22.08 4.92
CA TYR A 165 11.22 -21.10 5.38
C TYR A 165 11.59 -21.37 6.84
N ASP A 166 12.77 -20.87 7.26
CA ASP A 166 13.24 -20.96 8.63
C ASP A 166 13.65 -19.56 9.14
N PRO A 167 12.89 -18.95 10.08
CA PRO A 167 11.59 -19.42 10.57
C PRO A 167 10.48 -19.36 9.49
N PRO A 168 9.41 -20.19 9.62
CA PRO A 168 8.28 -20.17 8.71
C PRO A 168 7.57 -18.82 8.63
N ILE A 169 6.93 -18.55 7.49
CA ILE A 169 5.96 -17.45 7.36
C ILE A 169 4.56 -18.08 7.40
N ALA A 170 3.72 -17.69 8.35
CA ALA A 170 2.34 -18.18 8.44
C ALA A 170 1.44 -17.60 7.32
N PRO A 171 0.33 -18.29 6.99
CA PRO A 171 -0.80 -17.76 6.21
C PRO A 171 -1.27 -16.38 6.65
N LYS A 172 -1.86 -15.61 5.73
CA LYS A 172 -2.60 -14.37 6.01
C LYS A 172 -4.04 -14.52 5.52
N ALA A 173 -4.98 -13.92 6.23
CA ALA A 173 -6.37 -13.84 5.78
C ALA A 173 -6.45 -13.10 4.43
N PRO A 174 -7.04 -13.68 3.37
CA PRO A 174 -7.17 -12.99 2.09
C PRO A 174 -7.88 -11.63 2.23
N ALA A 175 -8.90 -11.55 3.09
CA ALA A 175 -9.63 -10.31 3.38
C ALA A 175 -8.79 -9.21 4.05
N LYS A 176 -7.49 -9.43 4.24
CA LYS A 176 -6.51 -8.47 4.78
C LYS A 176 -5.34 -8.17 3.84
N VAL A 177 -5.44 -8.62 2.60
CA VAL A 177 -4.42 -8.43 1.58
C VAL A 177 -5.07 -7.77 0.37
N ALA A 178 -4.56 -6.60 -0.03
CA ALA A 178 -4.80 -6.02 -1.34
C ALA A 178 -3.67 -6.43 -2.28
N VAL A 179 -3.98 -6.81 -3.52
CA VAL A 179 -3.01 -7.34 -4.48
C VAL A 179 -2.75 -6.34 -5.59
N SER A 180 -1.50 -6.13 -5.98
CA SER A 180 -1.17 -5.02 -6.89
C SER A 180 -1.08 -5.40 -8.36
N LEU A 181 -1.24 -4.41 -9.23
CA LEU A 181 -1.05 -4.51 -10.68
C LEU A 181 -0.29 -3.28 -11.23
N TRP A 182 0.40 -3.43 -12.35
CA TRP A 182 1.09 -2.30 -13.00
C TRP A 182 0.12 -1.44 -13.81
N LEU A 183 0.30 -0.12 -13.80
CA LEU A 183 -0.34 0.81 -14.76
C LEU A 183 0.58 1.19 -15.92
N THR A 184 1.88 0.92 -15.81
CA THR A 184 2.88 1.28 -16.82
C THR A 184 3.90 0.17 -16.99
N ASP A 185 4.25 -0.14 -18.24
CA ASP A 185 5.35 -1.04 -18.60
C ASP A 185 6.57 -0.21 -19.03
N GLY A 186 7.09 0.56 -18.09
CA GLY A 186 8.14 1.54 -18.36
C GLY A 186 7.64 2.65 -19.26
N ARG A 187 7.94 2.59 -20.56
CA ARG A 187 7.63 3.68 -21.53
C ARG A 187 6.27 3.53 -22.23
N ARG A 188 5.45 2.57 -21.83
CA ARG A 188 4.13 2.30 -22.41
C ARG A 188 3.10 2.16 -21.31
N PRO A 189 1.86 2.64 -21.51
CA PRO A 189 0.79 2.30 -20.59
C PRO A 189 0.58 0.78 -20.61
N ASN A 190 0.34 0.20 -19.45
CA ASN A 190 -0.03 -1.21 -19.32
C ASN A 190 -1.54 -1.35 -19.64
N GLU A 191 -1.99 -2.52 -20.09
CA GLU A 191 -3.41 -2.75 -20.42
C GLU A 191 -4.33 -2.57 -19.21
N ASN A 192 -3.84 -2.84 -17.98
CA ASN A 192 -4.58 -2.48 -16.75
C ASN A 192 -4.95 -0.99 -16.68
N CYS A 193 -4.18 -0.10 -17.32
CA CYS A 193 -4.49 1.32 -17.43
C CYS A 193 -5.43 1.61 -18.61
N VAL A 194 -5.13 1.12 -19.82
CA VAL A 194 -5.76 1.63 -21.06
C VAL A 194 -6.81 0.72 -21.70
N ASP A 195 -6.82 -0.58 -21.42
CA ASP A 195 -7.74 -1.55 -22.05
C ASP A 195 -8.19 -2.63 -21.05
N TYR A 196 -9.40 -2.46 -20.50
CA TYR A 196 -9.95 -3.40 -19.53
C TYR A 196 -10.10 -4.82 -20.11
N GLU A 197 -10.45 -4.96 -21.38
CA GLU A 197 -10.71 -6.27 -21.98
C GLU A 197 -9.45 -7.11 -22.16
N GLN A 198 -8.28 -6.45 -22.24
CA GLN A 198 -6.97 -7.11 -22.32
C GLN A 198 -6.19 -7.04 -20.98
N SER A 199 -6.83 -6.55 -19.92
CA SER A 199 -6.16 -6.31 -18.63
C SER A 199 -5.97 -7.57 -17.79
N SER A 200 -4.86 -7.63 -17.06
CA SER A 200 -4.67 -8.61 -15.98
C SER A 200 -5.68 -8.44 -14.85
N MET A 201 -6.19 -7.21 -14.65
CA MET A 201 -7.28 -6.92 -13.74
C MET A 201 -8.54 -7.73 -14.07
N LYS A 202 -8.93 -7.83 -15.35
CA LYS A 202 -10.07 -8.64 -15.79
C LYS A 202 -9.76 -10.13 -15.67
N ASP A 203 -8.60 -10.56 -16.18
CA ASP A 203 -8.20 -11.97 -16.23
C ASP A 203 -8.12 -12.63 -14.86
N LYS A 204 -7.79 -11.87 -13.81
CA LYS A 204 -7.58 -12.38 -12.45
C LYS A 204 -8.72 -12.05 -11.49
N LEU A 205 -9.79 -11.39 -11.96
CA LEU A 205 -10.86 -10.87 -11.11
C LEU A 205 -11.53 -11.96 -10.28
N ASP A 206 -11.89 -13.07 -10.90
CA ASP A 206 -12.56 -14.20 -10.23
C ASP A 206 -11.72 -14.73 -9.07
N TYR A 207 -10.41 -14.91 -9.28
CA TYR A 207 -9.50 -15.33 -8.23
C TYR A 207 -9.42 -14.31 -7.09
N VAL A 208 -9.31 -13.02 -7.41
CA VAL A 208 -9.26 -11.96 -6.40
C VAL A 208 -10.54 -11.90 -5.56
N GLN A 209 -11.70 -12.19 -6.15
CA GLN A 209 -12.98 -12.19 -5.43
C GLN A 209 -13.24 -13.46 -4.62
N THR A 210 -12.63 -14.59 -4.99
CA THR A 210 -13.07 -15.91 -4.49
C THR A 210 -12.02 -16.73 -3.76
N VAL A 211 -10.74 -16.31 -3.74
CA VAL A 211 -9.66 -17.07 -3.08
C VAL A 211 -10.04 -17.43 -1.64
N LEU A 212 -9.96 -18.72 -1.31
CA LEU A 212 -10.33 -19.21 0.02
C LEU A 212 -9.18 -18.98 1.02
N PRO A 213 -9.49 -18.68 2.29
CA PRO A 213 -8.50 -18.70 3.36
C PRO A 213 -7.81 -20.06 3.48
N ASN A 214 -6.52 -20.07 3.84
CA ASN A 214 -5.75 -21.28 4.10
C ASN A 214 -5.05 -21.21 5.46
N GLY A 215 -5.83 -21.27 6.54
CA GLY A 215 -5.34 -21.34 7.92
C GLY A 215 -5.55 -20.06 8.73
N GLU A 216 -5.63 -18.88 8.09
CA GLU A 216 -5.90 -17.59 8.75
C GLU A 216 -7.11 -16.91 8.12
N GLY A 217 -8.05 -16.40 8.93
CA GLY A 217 -9.32 -15.83 8.49
C GLY A 217 -10.37 -16.86 8.01
N ILE A 218 -11.59 -16.39 7.77
CA ILE A 218 -12.72 -17.17 7.25
C ILE A 218 -13.40 -16.52 6.03
N THR A 219 -13.09 -15.26 5.74
CA THR A 219 -13.72 -14.49 4.67
C THR A 219 -12.96 -14.69 3.36
N PRO A 220 -13.60 -15.26 2.31
CA PRO A 220 -12.97 -15.43 1.00
C PRO A 220 -12.70 -14.11 0.28
N GLY A 221 -11.77 -14.15 -0.67
CA GLY A 221 -11.41 -13.04 -1.55
C GLY A 221 -10.41 -12.07 -0.91
N PHE A 222 -9.54 -11.51 -1.75
CA PHE A 222 -8.67 -10.40 -1.39
C PHE A 222 -9.45 -9.10 -1.16
N LEU A 223 -8.85 -8.12 -0.50
CA LEU A 223 -9.47 -6.79 -0.31
C LEU A 223 -9.79 -6.10 -1.63
N GLY A 224 -8.98 -6.33 -2.65
CA GLY A 224 -9.13 -5.76 -3.98
C GLY A 224 -7.78 -5.56 -4.64
N TYR A 225 -7.78 -4.73 -5.68
CA TYR A 225 -6.57 -4.35 -6.39
C TYR A 225 -5.94 -3.06 -5.84
N MET A 226 -4.61 -3.05 -5.77
CA MET A 226 -3.78 -1.84 -5.69
C MET A 226 -3.11 -1.62 -7.05
N PHE A 227 -2.79 -0.38 -7.43
CA PHE A 227 -2.21 -0.10 -8.74
C PHE A 227 -0.95 0.76 -8.63
N TRP A 228 0.12 0.33 -9.30
CA TRP A 228 1.38 1.05 -9.34
C TRP A 228 1.84 1.35 -10.79
N ALA A 229 2.08 2.58 -11.23
CA ALA A 229 1.86 3.83 -10.51
C ALA A 229 1.08 4.81 -11.37
N ALA A 230 0.18 5.52 -10.69
CA ALA A 230 -0.57 6.65 -11.23
C ALA A 230 0.35 7.85 -11.49
N GLU A 231 -0.14 8.81 -12.25
CA GLU A 231 0.55 10.03 -12.65
C GLU A 231 1.89 9.74 -13.35
N CYS A 232 2.95 10.49 -13.00
CA CYS A 232 4.30 10.39 -13.56
C CYS A 232 5.27 9.85 -12.49
N PRO A 233 5.35 8.53 -12.27
CA PRO A 233 6.09 7.97 -11.13
C PRO A 233 7.60 8.16 -11.21
N ALA A 234 8.14 8.32 -12.42
CA ALA A 234 9.55 8.60 -12.63
C ALA A 234 9.76 9.24 -14.01
N THR A 235 10.87 9.97 -14.17
CA THR A 235 11.27 10.57 -15.46
C THR A 235 11.54 9.55 -16.57
N ARG A 236 11.65 8.26 -16.22
CA ARG A 236 11.90 7.16 -17.17
C ARG A 236 10.65 6.38 -17.54
N ASN A 237 9.53 6.62 -16.85
CA ASN A 237 8.26 5.96 -17.09
C ASN A 237 7.33 6.88 -17.88
N VAL A 238 6.37 6.27 -18.58
CA VAL A 238 5.24 7.00 -19.16
C VAL A 238 4.35 7.52 -18.02
N CYS A 239 3.71 8.66 -18.24
CA CYS A 239 2.68 9.15 -17.32
C CYS A 239 1.33 8.55 -17.68
N THR A 240 0.49 8.29 -16.68
CA THR A 240 -0.92 7.86 -16.84
C THR A 240 -1.91 9.04 -16.91
N THR A 241 -1.39 10.21 -17.27
CA THR A 241 -2.18 11.40 -17.61
C THR A 241 -2.46 11.43 -19.13
N PRO A 242 -3.43 12.23 -19.61
CA PRO A 242 -3.65 12.40 -21.05
C PRO A 242 -2.34 12.65 -21.82
N PRO A 243 -2.12 11.96 -22.96
CA PRO A 243 -3.07 11.12 -23.68
C PRO A 243 -3.16 9.65 -23.21
N ASN A 244 -2.38 9.23 -22.20
CA ASN A 244 -2.36 7.85 -21.70
C ASN A 244 -3.22 7.68 -20.43
N GLY A 245 -4.35 8.38 -20.37
CA GLY A 245 -5.27 8.29 -19.24
C GLY A 245 -5.79 6.87 -19.04
N CYS A 246 -6.05 6.50 -17.79
CA CYS A 246 -6.50 5.14 -17.45
C CYS A 246 -8.02 4.93 -17.51
N GLU A 247 -8.77 5.83 -18.14
CA GLU A 247 -10.24 5.74 -18.20
C GLU A 247 -10.71 4.49 -18.95
N GLY A 248 -9.94 4.01 -19.94
CA GLY A 248 -10.26 2.82 -20.75
C GLY A 248 -10.01 1.47 -20.06
N GLY A 249 -9.03 1.41 -19.13
CA GLY A 249 -8.74 0.22 -18.34
C GLY A 249 -9.34 0.31 -16.94
N MET A 250 -8.79 1.19 -16.10
CA MET A 250 -9.26 1.36 -14.73
C MET A 250 -10.69 1.90 -14.67
N GLY A 251 -11.03 2.90 -15.48
CA GLY A 251 -12.36 3.50 -15.48
C GLY A 251 -13.46 2.50 -15.86
N VAL A 252 -13.24 1.73 -16.94
CA VAL A 252 -14.14 0.65 -17.35
C VAL A 252 -14.18 -0.48 -16.32
N GLY A 253 -13.03 -0.85 -15.75
CA GLY A 253 -12.92 -1.88 -14.72
C GLY A 253 -13.69 -1.54 -13.45
N ALA A 254 -13.57 -0.31 -12.95
CA ALA A 254 -14.30 0.16 -11.79
C ALA A 254 -15.83 0.08 -11.99
N GLY A 255 -16.31 0.44 -13.19
CA GLY A 255 -17.71 0.29 -13.56
C GLY A 255 -18.16 -1.17 -13.67
N SER A 256 -17.31 -2.03 -14.24
CA SER A 256 -17.62 -3.46 -14.45
C SER A 256 -17.62 -4.27 -13.14
N MET A 257 -16.81 -3.85 -12.15
CA MET A 257 -16.76 -4.46 -10.82
C MET A 257 -17.76 -3.85 -9.83
N GLU A 258 -18.51 -2.83 -10.24
CA GLU A 258 -19.47 -2.11 -9.38
C GLU A 258 -18.84 -1.66 -8.06
N ILE A 259 -17.61 -1.13 -8.11
CA ILE A 259 -16.87 -0.75 -6.90
C ILE A 259 -17.67 0.30 -6.11
N PRO A 260 -18.00 0.03 -4.84
CA PRO A 260 -18.74 0.99 -4.03
C PRO A 260 -17.91 2.23 -3.74
N ILE A 261 -18.52 3.40 -3.94
CA ILE A 261 -17.96 4.71 -3.63
C ILE A 261 -19.00 5.44 -2.75
N PRO A 262 -18.70 5.75 -1.47
CA PRO A 262 -17.44 5.51 -0.77
C PRO A 262 -17.17 4.01 -0.55
N ILE A 263 -15.88 3.65 -0.48
CA ILE A 263 -15.45 2.29 -0.11
C ILE A 263 -16.02 1.97 1.29
N PRO A 264 -16.64 0.79 1.49
CA PRO A 264 -17.21 0.39 2.78
C PRO A 264 -16.12 0.12 3.83
N ALA A 265 -16.53 -0.06 5.08
CA ALA A 265 -15.62 -0.51 6.12
C ALA A 265 -14.89 -1.80 5.69
N LEU A 266 -13.66 -1.98 6.19
CA LEU A 266 -12.88 -3.19 5.92
C LEU A 266 -13.68 -4.43 6.31
N ARG A 267 -13.58 -5.47 5.49
CA ARG A 267 -14.22 -6.75 5.78
C ARG A 267 -13.58 -7.35 7.03
N ALA A 268 -14.39 -8.07 7.80
CA ALA A 268 -13.86 -8.92 8.85
C ALA A 268 -12.98 -10.01 8.24
N GLU A 269 -12.01 -10.50 9.02
CA GLU A 269 -11.16 -11.63 8.65
C GLU A 269 -11.98 -12.90 8.44
#